data_AF-A0A973EA47-F1
#
_entry.id   AF-A0A973EA47-F1
#
_cell.length_a   1.000
_cell.length_b   1.000
_cell.length_c   1.000
_cell.angle_alpha   90.00
_cell.angle_beta   90.00
_cell.angle_gamma   90.00
#
_symmetry.space_group_name_H-M   'P 1'
#
loop_
_entity.id
_entity.type
_entity.pdbx_description
1 polymer ?
#
loop_
_entity_poly.entity_id
_entity_poly.type
_entity_poly.pdbx_seq_one_letter_code
_entity_poly.pdbx_strand_id
1 'polypeptide(L)'
;MTSITHAHVVQAMAGWLASNGYRCEANRLGTRSEIDLEATSVFGQKRLIVDCRGELSVEAGQDPWMEITQAFFYLIRDSEMPDDQTQVSLALPDTTDFRRRMAGMKDFCLRQGVTVFWVAETGQVRQWTEDAPFTASAKALP
;
A
#
# COMPACT_ATOMS: atom_id res chain seq x y z
N MET A 1 1.09 -17.64 17.38
CA MET A 1 1.28 -16.90 16.12
C MET A 1 1.65 -15.49 16.51
N THR A 2 2.81 -15.01 16.09
CA THR A 2 3.23 -13.62 16.33
C THR A 2 2.46 -12.74 15.35
N SER A 3 1.91 -11.63 15.83
CA SER A 3 1.11 -10.74 14.98
C SER A 3 2.02 -9.74 14.25
N ILE A 4 1.67 -9.42 13.00
CA ILE A 4 2.45 -8.49 12.18
C ILE A 4 2.06 -7.06 12.55
N THR A 5 2.93 -6.35 13.28
CA THR A 5 2.66 -4.99 13.76
C THR A 5 2.85 -3.93 12.66
N HIS A 6 2.26 -2.75 12.84
CA HIS A 6 2.48 -1.60 11.95
C HIS A 6 3.98 -1.27 11.78
N ALA A 7 4.72 -1.18 12.89
CA ALA A 7 6.16 -0.92 12.87
C ALA A 7 6.95 -1.97 12.08
N HIS A 8 6.56 -3.25 12.17
CA HIS A 8 7.18 -4.31 11.37
C HIS A 8 6.93 -4.11 9.86
N VAL A 9 5.71 -3.74 9.48
CA VAL A 9 5.37 -3.45 8.07
C VAL A 9 6.17 -2.27 7.54
N VAL A 10 6.24 -1.17 8.29
CA VAL A 10 7.05 0.01 7.93
C VAL A 10 8.53 -0.37 7.75
N GLN A 11 9.10 -1.12 8.70
CA GLN A 11 10.51 -1.52 8.63
C GLN A 11 10.80 -2.44 7.44
N ALA A 12 9.97 -3.45 7.20
CA ALA A 12 10.12 -4.36 6.08
C ALA A 12 9.97 -3.65 4.73
N MET A 13 8.99 -2.75 4.60
CA MET A 13 8.81 -1.94 3.40
C MET A 13 9.98 -1.01 3.13
N ALA A 14 10.49 -0.31 4.15
CA ALA A 14 11.66 0.55 3.99
C ALA A 14 12.89 -0.23 3.50
N GLY A 15 13.12 -1.44 4.04
CA GLY A 15 14.19 -2.34 3.60
C GLY A 15 14.00 -2.82 2.16
N TRP A 16 12.77 -3.17 1.78
CA TRP A 16 12.44 -3.56 0.41
C TRP A 16 12.65 -2.41 -0.58
N LEU A 17 12.17 -1.21 -0.25
CA LEU A 17 12.33 -0.01 -1.08
C LEU A 17 13.80 0.30 -1.33
N ALA A 18 14.63 0.32 -0.28
CA ALA A 18 16.06 0.53 -0.40
C ALA A 18 16.73 -0.52 -1.30
N SER A 19 16.34 -1.79 -1.15
CA SER A 19 16.88 -2.90 -1.95
C SER A 19 16.46 -2.87 -3.42
N ASN A 20 15.35 -2.17 -3.74
CA ASN A 20 14.80 -2.03 -5.09
C ASN A 20 15.12 -0.65 -5.72
N GLY A 21 16.13 0.06 -5.20
CA GLY A 21 16.61 1.30 -5.81
C GLY A 21 15.73 2.52 -5.50
N TYR A 22 15.01 2.52 -4.39
CA TYR A 22 14.35 3.72 -3.89
C TYR A 22 15.17 4.35 -2.78
N ARG A 23 15.17 5.68 -2.74
CA ARG A 23 15.65 6.46 -1.59
C ARG A 23 14.45 6.80 -0.73
N CYS A 24 14.41 6.23 0.47
CA CYS A 24 13.48 6.63 1.51
C CYS A 24 14.08 7.85 2.21
N GLU A 25 13.36 8.96 2.23
CA GLU A 25 13.76 10.12 3.02
C GLU A 25 13.34 9.91 4.49
N ALA A 26 14.19 10.35 5.43
CA ALA A 26 13.95 10.14 6.85
C ALA A 26 12.88 11.11 7.36
N ASN A 27 11.69 10.56 7.63
CA ASN A 27 10.62 11.07 8.48
C ASN A 27 9.94 12.41 8.11
N ARG A 28 8.61 12.29 7.99
CA ARG A 28 7.56 13.29 7.69
C ARG A 28 7.46 13.64 6.22
N LEU A 29 6.84 12.77 5.43
CA LEU A 29 6.77 12.95 4.00
C LEU A 29 5.34 12.84 3.50
N GLY A 30 4.78 14.02 3.25
CA GLY A 30 3.44 14.25 2.75
C GLY A 30 2.88 15.53 3.34
N THR A 31 2.10 16.28 2.56
CA THR A 31 1.20 17.34 3.05
C THR A 31 0.06 16.81 3.93
N ARG A 32 0.12 15.53 4.33
CA ARG A 32 -0.87 14.78 5.12
C ARG A 32 -0.15 13.98 6.20
N SER A 33 -0.68 14.02 7.42
CA SER A 33 -0.11 13.41 8.63
C SER A 33 -0.13 11.87 8.66
N GLU A 34 -0.63 11.21 7.62
CA GLU A 34 -1.08 9.82 7.64
C GLU A 34 -0.28 8.92 6.67
N ILE A 35 0.74 9.45 6.00
CA ILE A 35 1.62 8.67 5.10
C ILE A 35 2.82 8.18 5.90
N ASP A 36 3.02 6.87 5.93
CA ASP A 36 4.11 6.23 6.68
C ASP A 36 5.46 6.34 5.98
N LEU A 37 5.50 6.12 4.67
CA LEU A 37 6.74 6.12 3.88
C LEU A 37 6.55 6.90 2.58
N GLU A 38 7.55 7.71 2.26
CA GLU A 38 7.72 8.29 0.93
C GLU A 38 9.09 7.88 0.40
N ALA A 39 9.10 7.44 -0.85
CA ALA A 39 10.27 6.91 -1.49
C ALA A 39 10.39 7.44 -2.91
N THR A 40 11.55 7.98 -3.26
CA THR A 40 11.82 8.46 -4.62
C THR A 40 12.69 7.44 -5.34
N SER A 41 12.29 7.06 -6.56
CA SER A 41 13.09 6.17 -7.39
C SER A 41 14.42 6.85 -7.77
N VAL A 42 15.55 6.16 -7.62
CA VAL A 42 16.86 6.69 -8.04
C VAL A 42 16.99 6.88 -9.55
N PHE A 43 16.06 6.32 -10.32
CA PHE A 43 15.99 6.45 -11.77
C PHE A 43 15.12 7.64 -12.23
N GLY A 44 14.68 8.51 -11.31
CA GLY A 44 13.93 9.73 -11.61
C GLY A 44 12.45 9.49 -11.95
N GLN A 45 11.93 8.31 -11.59
CA GLN A 45 10.52 7.97 -11.74
C GLN A 45 9.71 8.47 -10.53
N LYS A 46 8.37 8.49 -10.71
CA LYS A 46 7.37 8.97 -9.76
C LYS A 46 7.71 8.69 -8.29
N ARG A 47 7.36 9.65 -7.44
CA ARG A 47 7.39 9.52 -5.98
C ARG A 47 6.41 8.43 -5.57
N LEU A 48 6.86 7.47 -4.77
CA LEU A 48 6.01 6.43 -4.21
C LEU A 48 5.66 6.82 -2.78
N ILE A 49 4.37 6.98 -2.49
CA ILE A 49 3.89 7.07 -1.11
C ILE A 49 3.30 5.72 -0.72
N VAL A 50 3.69 5.19 0.44
CA VAL A 50 3.26 3.89 0.93
C VAL A 50 2.59 4.06 2.28
N ASP A 51 1.29 3.76 2.29
CA ASP A 51 0.46 3.73 3.48
C ASP A 51 0.56 2.33 4.12
N CYS A 52 1.06 2.21 5.34
CA CYS A 52 1.37 0.92 5.97
C CYS A 52 0.32 0.55 7.02
N ARG A 53 -0.09 -0.73 7.05
CA ARG A 53 -1.05 -1.23 8.04
C ARG A 53 -0.52 -2.44 8.76
N GLY A 54 -0.87 -2.58 10.04
CA GLY A 54 -0.56 -3.73 10.87
C GLY A 54 -1.82 -4.46 11.32
N GLU A 55 -1.65 -5.66 11.86
CA GLU A 55 -2.70 -6.43 12.53
C GLU A 55 -3.00 -5.90 13.95
N LEU A 56 -2.05 -5.16 14.54
CA LEU A 56 -2.18 -4.50 15.82
C LEU A 56 -1.82 -3.03 15.64
N SER A 57 -2.75 -2.15 16.03
CA SER A 57 -2.44 -0.74 16.25
C SER A 57 -1.78 -0.56 17.62
N VAL A 58 -0.92 0.44 17.74
CA VAL A 58 -0.26 0.82 18.99
C VAL A 58 -1.29 1.41 19.98
N GLU A 59 -2.44 1.87 19.48
CA GLU A 59 -3.56 2.34 20.29
C GLU A 59 -4.50 1.18 20.64
N ALA A 60 -4.58 0.86 21.93
CA ALA A 60 -5.46 -0.20 22.43
C ALA A 60 -6.92 0.08 22.04
N GLY A 61 -7.52 -0.81 21.25
CA GLY A 61 -8.94 -0.78 20.88
C GLY A 61 -9.25 -0.32 19.46
N GLN A 62 -8.26 0.05 18.65
CA GLN A 62 -8.43 0.32 17.22
C GLN A 62 -8.59 -1.00 16.44
N ASP A 63 -9.72 -1.17 15.75
CA ASP A 63 -9.96 -2.31 14.85
C ASP A 63 -9.04 -2.17 13.61
N PRO A 64 -8.21 -3.17 13.29
CA PRO A 64 -7.40 -3.17 12.06
C PRO A 64 -8.21 -2.89 10.78
N TRP A 65 -9.51 -3.17 10.81
CA TRP A 65 -10.40 -2.84 9.71
C TRP A 65 -10.69 -1.35 9.55
N MET A 66 -10.78 -0.61 10.66
CA MET A 66 -10.97 0.83 10.63
C MET A 66 -9.78 1.50 9.93
N GLU A 67 -8.58 1.05 10.27
CA GLU A 67 -7.32 1.51 9.66
C GLU A 67 -7.25 1.21 8.15
N ILE A 68 -7.66 0.01 7.73
CA ILE A 68 -7.73 -0.34 6.30
C ILE A 68 -8.79 0.50 5.59
N THR A 69 -9.97 0.66 6.17
CA THR A 69 -11.06 1.45 5.57
C THR A 69 -10.64 2.92 5.40
N GLN A 70 -9.95 3.47 6.40
CA GLN A 70 -9.39 4.81 6.33
C GLN A 70 -8.31 4.92 5.23
N ALA A 71 -7.42 3.93 5.11
CA ALA A 71 -6.46 3.86 4.00
C ALA A 71 -7.17 3.90 2.65
N PHE A 72 -8.23 3.09 2.48
CA PHE A 72 -9.01 3.06 1.24
C PHE A 72 -9.74 4.37 0.96
N PHE A 73 -10.27 5.04 2.00
CA PHE A 73 -10.88 6.35 1.82
C PHE A 73 -9.86 7.38 1.30
N TYR A 74 -8.64 7.38 1.83
CA TYR A 74 -7.58 8.25 1.34
C TYR A 74 -7.09 7.88 -0.06
N LEU A 75 -6.98 6.59 -0.36
CA LEU A 75 -6.71 6.10 -1.71
C LEU A 75 -7.75 6.59 -2.73
N ILE A 76 -9.04 6.49 -2.40
CA ILE A 76 -10.12 7.00 -3.24
C ILE A 76 -10.01 8.52 -3.39
N ARG A 77 -9.81 9.25 -2.30
CA ARG A 77 -9.65 10.71 -2.35
C ARG A 77 -8.49 11.12 -3.27
N ASP A 78 -7.40 10.36 -3.25
CA ASP A 78 -6.22 10.63 -4.07
C ASP A 78 -6.38 10.24 -5.52
N SER A 79 -7.13 9.18 -5.82
CA SER A 79 -7.47 8.84 -7.20
C SER A 79 -8.39 9.89 -7.84
N GLU A 80 -9.25 10.54 -7.05
CA GLU A 80 -10.12 11.64 -7.53
C GLU A 80 -9.38 12.99 -7.64
N MET A 81 -8.17 13.11 -7.08
CA MET A 81 -7.30 14.29 -7.17
C MET A 81 -5.89 13.88 -7.61
N PRO A 82 -5.73 13.34 -8.84
CA PRO A 82 -4.50 12.71 -9.25
C PRO A 82 -3.34 13.70 -9.29
N ASP A 83 -2.21 13.30 -8.70
CA ASP A 83 -0.91 13.94 -8.88
C ASP A 83 -0.08 13.06 -9.83
N ASP A 84 0.25 13.59 -11.01
CA ASP A 84 1.01 12.86 -12.02
C ASP A 84 2.42 12.46 -11.53
N GLN A 85 2.93 13.13 -10.49
CA GLN A 85 4.26 12.88 -9.93
C GLN A 85 4.26 11.86 -8.81
N THR A 86 3.09 11.49 -8.28
CA THR A 86 2.96 10.61 -7.11
C THR A 86 2.19 9.34 -7.45
N GLN A 87 2.70 8.21 -6.99
CA GLN A 87 2.01 6.93 -7.01
C GLN A 87 1.66 6.52 -5.59
N VAL A 88 0.36 6.27 -5.36
CA VAL A 88 -0.13 5.82 -4.06
C VAL A 88 -0.06 4.30 -3.97
N SER A 89 0.40 3.82 -2.83
CA SER A 89 0.56 2.40 -2.54
C SER A 89 0.11 2.05 -1.12
N LEU A 90 -0.23 0.79 -0.92
CA LEU A 90 -0.68 0.23 0.34
C LEU A 90 0.20 -0.96 0.73
N ALA A 91 0.69 -1.02 1.96
CA ALA A 91 1.40 -2.18 2.49
C ALA A 91 0.59 -2.83 3.62
N LEU A 92 0.30 -4.12 3.46
CA LEU A 92 -0.58 -4.89 4.34
C LEU A 92 0.12 -6.16 4.85
N PRO A 93 -0.25 -6.67 6.04
CA PRO A 93 0.16 -7.99 6.52
C PRO A 93 -0.23 -9.11 5.55
N ASP A 94 0.72 -10.01 5.26
CA ASP A 94 0.49 -11.21 4.46
C ASP A 94 -0.09 -12.34 5.34
N THR A 95 -1.31 -12.13 5.83
CA THR A 95 -2.03 -13.13 6.64
C THR A 95 -3.33 -13.55 5.97
N THR A 96 -3.81 -14.75 6.31
CA THR A 96 -5.04 -15.31 5.73
C THR A 96 -6.24 -14.37 5.90
N ASP A 97 -6.33 -13.66 7.03
CA ASP A 97 -7.43 -12.73 7.28
C ASP A 97 -7.37 -11.51 6.35
N PHE A 98 -6.20 -10.84 6.26
CA PHE A 98 -6.00 -9.71 5.37
C PHE A 98 -6.18 -10.11 3.89
N ARG A 99 -5.63 -11.25 3.47
CA ARG A 99 -5.81 -11.81 2.12
C ARG A 99 -7.29 -12.00 1.79
N ARG A 100 -8.05 -12.60 2.71
CA ARG A 100 -9.50 -12.84 2.54
C ARG A 100 -10.26 -11.53 2.43
N ARG A 101 -9.99 -10.55 3.30
CA ARG A 101 -10.66 -9.25 3.32
C ARG A 101 -10.39 -8.45 2.04
N MET A 102 -9.16 -8.52 1.54
CA MET A 102 -8.75 -7.81 0.34
C MET A 102 -9.12 -8.52 -0.97
N ALA A 103 -9.59 -9.76 -0.93
CA ALA A 103 -9.82 -10.57 -2.14
C ALA A 103 -10.70 -9.86 -3.20
N GLY A 104 -11.72 -9.08 -2.77
CA GLY A 104 -12.58 -8.30 -3.66
C GLY A 104 -12.01 -6.94 -4.11
N MET A 105 -10.87 -6.52 -3.55
CA MET A 105 -10.28 -5.20 -3.80
C MET A 105 -9.19 -5.21 -4.85
N LYS A 106 -8.75 -6.38 -5.34
CA LYS A 106 -7.67 -6.52 -6.34
C LYS A 106 -7.89 -5.63 -7.54
N ASP A 107 -8.99 -5.86 -8.23
CA ASP A 107 -9.28 -5.21 -9.49
C ASP A 107 -9.56 -3.72 -9.29
N PHE A 108 -10.11 -3.34 -8.14
CA PHE A 108 -10.29 -1.94 -7.77
C PHE A 108 -8.93 -1.25 -7.64
N CYS A 109 -8.01 -1.78 -6.82
CA CYS A 109 -6.68 -1.20 -6.63
C CYS A 109 -5.92 -1.08 -7.95
N LEU A 110 -5.94 -2.13 -8.78
CA LEU A 110 -5.29 -2.12 -10.09
C LEU A 110 -5.86 -1.04 -11.03
N ARG A 111 -7.19 -0.92 -11.13
CA ARG A 111 -7.83 0.12 -11.96
C ARG A 111 -7.52 1.54 -11.50
N GLN A 112 -7.34 1.73 -10.19
CA GLN A 112 -6.98 3.02 -9.61
C GLN A 112 -5.47 3.30 -9.63
N GLY A 113 -4.65 2.39 -10.20
CA GLY A 113 -3.19 2.54 -10.22
C GLY A 113 -2.53 2.40 -8.85
N VAL A 114 -3.25 1.83 -7.87
CA VAL A 114 -2.77 1.61 -6.51
C VAL A 114 -1.96 0.32 -6.45
N THR A 115 -0.70 0.43 -6.04
CA THR A 115 0.14 -0.74 -5.81
C THR A 115 -0.09 -1.28 -4.41
N VAL A 116 -0.36 -2.57 -4.27
CA VAL A 116 -0.51 -3.23 -2.96
C VAL A 116 0.69 -4.14 -2.70
N PHE A 117 1.26 -4.05 -1.51
CA PHE A 117 2.36 -4.87 -1.03
C PHE A 117 1.90 -5.75 0.12
N TRP A 118 2.24 -7.03 0.06
CA TRP A 118 2.03 -8.03 1.09
C TRP A 118 3.32 -8.21 1.89
N VAL A 119 3.27 -7.99 3.20
CA VAL A 119 4.42 -8.08 4.09
C VAL A 119 4.26 -9.27 5.02
N ALA A 120 5.13 -10.26 4.86
CA ALA A 120 5.15 -11.44 5.70
C ALA A 120 5.81 -11.16 7.07
N GLU A 121 5.52 -12.02 8.05
CA GLU A 121 6.16 -12.02 9.37
C GLU A 121 7.70 -12.13 9.26
N THR A 122 8.21 -12.80 8.23
CA THR A 122 9.65 -12.90 7.94
C THR A 122 10.29 -11.61 7.42
N GLY A 123 9.48 -10.57 7.17
CA GLY A 123 9.91 -9.33 6.51
C GLY A 123 9.95 -9.43 4.98
N GLN A 124 9.57 -10.58 4.40
CA GLN A 124 9.45 -10.70 2.95
C GLN A 124 8.31 -9.83 2.44
N VAL A 125 8.59 -8.98 1.45
CA VAL A 125 7.61 -8.14 0.78
C VAL A 125 7.30 -8.71 -0.61
N ARG A 126 6.02 -8.81 -0.95
CA ARG A 126 5.52 -9.26 -2.26
C ARG A 126 4.51 -8.28 -2.81
N GLN A 127 4.75 -7.74 -3.99
CA GLN A 127 3.76 -6.90 -4.65
C GLN A 127 2.58 -7.75 -5.15
N TRP A 128 1.38 -7.19 -5.11
CA TRP A 128 0.25 -7.73 -5.84
C TRP A 128 0.49 -7.50 -7.33
N THR A 129 0.93 -8.55 -8.02
CA THR A 129 1.12 -8.49 -9.47
C THR A 129 -0.21 -8.71 -10.18
N GLU A 130 -0.35 -8.11 -11.35
CA GLU A 130 -1.31 -8.60 -12.33
C GLU A 130 -1.02 -10.08 -12.58
N ASP A 131 -2.04 -10.92 -12.46
CA ASP A 131 -2.04 -12.14 -13.27
C ASP A 131 -2.34 -11.61 -14.68
N ALA A 132 -1.34 -11.55 -15.55
CA ALA A 132 -1.45 -10.91 -16.86
C ALA A 132 -2.66 -11.37 -17.70
N PRO A 133 -3.10 -10.60 -18.70
CA PRO A 133 -3.53 -9.21 -18.69
C PRO A 133 -5.06 -9.10 -18.70
N PHE A 134 -5.60 -8.02 -18.13
CA PHE A 134 -6.99 -7.64 -18.31
C PHE A 134 -7.24 -7.30 -19.79
N THR A 135 -7.86 -8.22 -20.55
CA THR A 135 -8.44 -7.86 -21.84
C THR A 135 -9.52 -6.84 -21.56
N ALA A 136 -9.24 -5.57 -21.88
CA ALA A 136 -10.21 -4.50 -21.87
C ALA A 136 -11.36 -4.84 -22.82
N SER A 137 -12.36 -5.56 -22.32
CA SER A 137 -13.69 -5.50 -22.91
C SER A 137 -14.21 -4.13 -22.60
N ALA A 138 -14.03 -3.22 -23.55
CA ALA A 138 -14.76 -1.98 -23.63
C ALA A 138 -16.25 -2.33 -23.59
N LYS A 139 -16.84 -2.25 -22.39
CA LYS A 139 -18.28 -2.17 -22.27
C LYS A 139 -18.62 -0.71 -22.58
N ALA A 140 -18.80 -0.43 -23.86
CA ALA A 140 -19.60 0.70 -24.29
C ALA A 140 -20.93 0.60 -23.52
N LEU A 141 -21.17 1.57 -22.63
CA LEU A 141 -22.47 1.73 -22.02
C LEU A 141 -23.36 2.52 -23.00
N PRO A 142 -24.67 2.24 -23.01
CA PRO A 142 -25.64 2.74 -23.98
C PRO A 142 -25.84 4.26 -23.92
#